data_AF-A0A8J4HDS6-F1
#
_entry.id   AF-A0A8J4HDS6-F1
#
_cell.length_a   1.000
_cell.length_b   1.000
_cell.length_c   1.000
_cell.angle_alpha   90.00
_cell.angle_beta   90.00
_cell.angle_gamma   90.00
#
_symmetry.space_group_name_H-M   'P 1'
#
loop_
_entity.id
_entity.type
_entity.pdbx_description
1 polymer ?
#
loop_
_entity_poly.entity_id
_entity_poly.type
_entity_poly.pdbx_seq_one_letter_code
_entity_poly.pdbx_strand_id
1 'polypeptide(L)'
;MPGILLPPAASLPPEAAGLAPAEIAKAWKAAEDFEAMALGSFLDPIFKTADASNEAFGGGVGESTWKPMLVTAMAKQIAAAGGLGLARPVFAEMLRMQESVNRSAASSPAPRATRKTEHTP
;
A
#
# COMPACT_ATOMS: atom_id res chain seq x y z
N MET A 1 -15.45 13.06 -7.34
CA MET A 1 -14.01 12.74 -7.43
C MET A 1 -13.60 12.13 -6.09
N PRO A 2 -13.14 10.87 -6.01
CA PRO A 2 -12.56 10.39 -4.77
C PRO A 2 -11.38 11.31 -4.42
N GLY A 3 -11.42 11.91 -3.22
CA GLY A 3 -10.35 12.80 -2.76
C GLY A 3 -9.02 12.04 -2.72
N ILE A 4 -7.95 12.72 -3.12
CA ILE A 4 -6.59 12.19 -2.99
C ILE A 4 -6.30 12.12 -1.49
N LEU A 5 -6.33 10.91 -0.93
CA LEU A 5 -6.00 10.67 0.47
C LEU A 5 -4.48 10.74 0.63
N LEU A 6 -4.00 11.94 0.95
CA LEU A 6 -2.59 12.17 1.26
C LEU A 6 -2.30 11.69 2.68
N PRO A 7 -1.12 11.13 2.97
CA PRO A 7 -0.70 10.88 4.34
C PRO A 7 -0.82 12.14 5.18
N PRO A 8 -1.12 12.02 6.49
CA PRO A 8 -1.00 13.16 7.39
C PRO A 8 0.43 13.71 7.32
N ALA A 9 0.59 15.03 7.36
CA ALA A 9 1.88 15.69 7.12
C ALA A 9 3.03 15.17 8.03
N ALA A 10 2.71 14.70 9.24
CA ALA A 10 3.65 14.07 10.17
C ALA A 10 4.18 12.69 9.73
N SER A 11 3.60 12.10 8.69
CA SER A 11 3.94 10.79 8.15
C SER A 11 4.72 10.85 6.84
N LEU A 12 5.00 12.05 6.32
CA LEU A 12 5.80 12.24 5.12
C LEU A 12 7.28 12.01 5.43
N PRO A 13 7.91 10.96 4.88
CA PRO A 13 9.33 10.74 5.02
C PRO A 13 10.09 11.63 4.02
N PRO A 14 11.39 11.92 4.28
CA PRO A 14 12.19 12.77 3.39
C PRO A 14 12.29 12.22 1.96
N GLU A 15 12.17 10.90 1.78
CA GLU A 15 12.15 10.23 0.47
C GLU A 15 10.93 10.63 -0.39
N ALA A 16 9.88 11.20 0.19
CA ALA A 16 8.75 11.74 -0.57
C ALA A 16 9.08 13.11 -1.21
N ALA A 17 10.20 13.73 -0.85
CA ALA A 17 10.60 15.03 -1.38
C ALA A 17 10.92 14.93 -2.88
N GLY A 18 10.11 15.61 -3.69
CA GLY A 18 10.28 15.66 -5.16
C GLY A 18 9.33 14.74 -5.94
N LEU A 19 8.51 13.93 -5.27
CA LEU A 19 7.46 13.14 -5.93
C LEU A 19 6.18 13.94 -6.14
N ALA A 20 5.42 13.60 -7.18
CA ALA A 20 4.14 14.23 -7.41
C ALA A 20 3.13 13.83 -6.32
N PRO A 21 2.21 14.72 -5.89
CA PRO A 21 1.22 14.41 -4.86
C PRO A 21 0.37 13.16 -5.15
N ALA A 22 0.10 12.87 -6.42
CA ALA A 22 -0.64 11.69 -6.84
C ALA A 22 0.15 10.38 -6.61
N GLU A 23 1.47 10.40 -6.78
CA GLU A 23 2.35 9.26 -6.53
C GLU A 23 2.46 8.98 -5.04
N ILE A 24 2.63 10.04 -4.25
CA ILE A 24 2.63 10.00 -2.78
C ILE A 24 1.33 9.37 -2.27
N ALA A 25 0.18 9.85 -2.74
CA ALA A 25 -1.12 9.33 -2.31
C ALA A 25 -1.34 7.87 -2.73
N LYS A 26 -0.87 7.47 -3.91
CA LYS A 26 -0.94 6.06 -4.35
C LYS A 26 -0.10 5.15 -3.46
N ALA A 27 1.14 5.55 -3.17
CA ALA A 27 2.03 4.79 -2.30
C ALA A 27 1.52 4.74 -0.85
N TRP A 28 0.96 5.83 -0.36
CA TRP A 28 0.31 5.88 0.95
C TRP A 28 -0.89 4.94 1.04
N LYS A 29 -1.79 5.01 0.06
CA LYS A 29 -2.94 4.12 -0.01
C LYS A 29 -2.54 2.65 -0.03
N ALA A 30 -1.49 2.30 -0.78
CA ALA A 30 -0.98 0.93 -0.80
C ALA A 30 -0.44 0.49 0.58
N ALA A 31 0.20 1.40 1.32
CA ALA A 31 0.68 1.11 2.67
C ALA A 31 -0.49 0.93 3.68
N GLU A 32 -1.54 1.75 3.59
CA GLU A 32 -2.78 1.56 4.38
C GLU A 32 -3.48 0.24 4.03
N ASP A 33 -3.56 -0.10 2.73
CA ASP A 33 -4.17 -1.36 2.28
C ASP A 33 -3.37 -2.58 2.76
N PHE A 34 -2.03 -2.49 2.81
CA PHE A 34 -1.18 -3.52 3.41
C PHE A 34 -1.46 -3.69 4.90
N GLU A 35 -1.55 -2.59 5.65
CA GLU A 35 -1.89 -2.64 7.07
C GLU A 35 -3.29 -3.24 7.29
N ALA A 36 -4.26 -2.90 6.46
CA ALA A 36 -5.60 -3.48 6.50
C ALA A 36 -5.58 -5.01 6.26
N MET A 37 -4.74 -5.50 5.34
CA MET A 37 -4.58 -6.94 5.14
C MET A 37 -4.00 -7.63 6.37
N ALA A 38 -2.95 -7.04 6.97
CA ALA A 38 -2.35 -7.55 8.20
C ALA A 38 -3.36 -7.58 9.36
N LEU A 39 -4.12 -6.49 9.54
CA LEU A 39 -5.22 -6.40 10.51
C LEU A 39 -6.27 -7.48 10.27
N GLY A 40 -6.65 -7.76 9.03
CA GLY A 40 -7.58 -8.84 8.70
C GLY A 40 -7.12 -10.19 9.26
N SER A 41 -5.85 -10.54 9.04
CA SER A 41 -5.27 -11.78 9.59
C SER A 41 -5.21 -11.81 11.12
N PHE A 42 -5.06 -10.65 11.79
CA PHE A 42 -5.12 -10.57 13.24
C PHE A 42 -6.53 -10.60 13.82
N LEU A 43 -7.54 -10.18 13.05
CA LEU A 43 -8.93 -10.25 13.45
C LEU A 43 -9.50 -11.67 13.28
N ASP A 44 -8.96 -12.48 12.36
CA ASP A 44 -9.44 -13.83 12.10
C ASP A 44 -9.65 -14.70 13.36
N PRO A 45 -8.71 -14.78 14.32
CA PRO A 45 -8.89 -15.57 15.53
C PRO A 45 -10.05 -15.08 16.40
N ILE A 46 -10.24 -13.77 16.53
CA ILE A 46 -11.34 -13.18 17.33
C ILE A 46 -12.69 -13.65 16.79
N PHE A 47 -12.84 -13.64 15.47
CA PHE A 47 -14.06 -14.07 14.79
C PHE A 47 -14.23 -15.59 14.77
N LYS A 48 -13.14 -16.36 14.84
CA LYS A 48 -13.20 -17.83 15.04
C LYS A 48 -13.58 -18.20 16.47
N THR A 49 -13.14 -17.44 17.48
CA THR A 49 -13.54 -17.66 18.88
C THR A 49 -14.97 -17.21 19.18
N ALA A 50 -15.47 -16.22 18.44
CA ALA A 50 -16.86 -15.76 18.51
C ALA A 50 -17.81 -16.55 17.58
N ASP A 51 -17.37 -17.71 17.06
CA ASP A 51 -18.15 -18.49 16.11
C ASP A 51 -19.27 -19.26 16.81
N ALA A 52 -20.42 -18.59 16.97
CA ALA A 52 -21.66 -19.18 17.48
C ALA A 52 -22.47 -19.88 16.38
N SER A 53 -21.91 -20.11 15.18
CA SER A 53 -22.63 -20.67 14.02
C SER A 53 -23.30 -22.03 14.27
N ASN A 54 -22.81 -22.79 15.26
CA ASN A 54 -23.35 -24.08 15.70
C ASN A 54 -24.28 -23.98 16.93
N GLU A 55 -24.48 -22.78 17.48
CA GLU A 55 -25.36 -22.53 18.61
C GLU A 55 -26.79 -22.24 18.11
N ALA A 56 -27.79 -22.48 18.98
CA ALA A 56 -29.21 -22.29 18.65
C ALA A 56 -29.58 -20.86 18.21
N PHE A 57 -28.71 -19.88 18.47
CA PHE A 57 -28.88 -18.46 18.11
C PHE A 57 -27.84 -17.95 17.08
N GLY A 58 -27.05 -18.82 16.45
CA GLY A 58 -26.06 -18.45 15.43
C GLY A 58 -26.65 -18.21 14.03
N GLY A 59 -26.00 -17.38 13.22
CA GLY A 59 -26.45 -17.02 11.86
C GLY A 59 -26.15 -18.06 10.77
N GLY A 60 -25.59 -19.22 11.13
CA GLY A 60 -25.35 -20.37 10.25
C GLY A 60 -24.52 -20.05 8.99
N VAL A 61 -24.80 -20.79 7.90
CA VAL A 61 -24.06 -20.67 6.62
C VAL A 61 -24.22 -19.30 5.96
N GLY A 62 -25.35 -18.62 6.22
CA GLY A 62 -25.58 -17.25 5.74
C GLY A 62 -24.53 -16.31 6.32
N GLU A 63 -24.36 -16.33 7.64
CA GLU A 63 -23.36 -15.51 8.32
C GLU A 63 -21.94 -15.85 7.88
N SER A 64 -21.58 -17.14 7.80
CA SER A 64 -20.21 -17.57 7.44
C SER A 64 -19.76 -17.06 6.08
N THR A 65 -20.69 -16.85 5.14
CA THR A 65 -20.41 -16.35 3.79
C THR A 65 -20.07 -14.86 3.80
N TRP A 66 -20.73 -14.05 4.64
CA TRP A 66 -20.55 -12.60 4.69
C TRP A 66 -19.50 -12.16 5.73
N LYS A 67 -19.17 -13.03 6.70
CA LYS A 67 -18.19 -12.77 7.76
C LYS A 67 -16.83 -12.30 7.24
N PRO A 68 -16.21 -12.90 6.19
CA PRO A 68 -14.92 -12.42 5.67
C PRO A 68 -15.00 -10.99 5.11
N MET A 69 -16.13 -10.62 4.52
CA MET A 69 -16.35 -9.25 4.01
C MET A 69 -16.45 -8.25 5.16
N LEU A 70 -17.15 -8.62 6.25
CA LEU A 70 -17.22 -7.82 7.47
C LEU A 70 -15.84 -7.62 8.11
N VAL A 71 -15.06 -8.69 8.24
CA VAL A 71 -13.67 -8.63 8.76
C VAL A 71 -12.83 -7.69 7.90
N THR A 72 -12.92 -7.82 6.58
CA THR A 72 -12.18 -6.96 5.64
C THR A 72 -12.58 -5.49 5.76
N ALA A 73 -13.88 -5.20 5.88
CA ALA A 73 -14.37 -3.84 6.04
C ALA A 73 -13.90 -3.24 7.38
N MET A 74 -13.98 -4.00 8.46
CA MET A 74 -13.51 -3.60 9.78
C MET A 74 -12.00 -3.32 9.76
N ALA A 75 -11.20 -4.21 9.19
CA ALA A 75 -9.76 -4.03 9.09
C ALA A 75 -9.38 -2.75 8.33
N LYS A 76 -10.07 -2.46 7.22
CA LYS A 76 -9.89 -1.20 6.45
C LYS A 76 -10.25 0.04 7.27
N GLN A 77 -11.35 0.00 8.02
CA GLN A 77 -11.75 1.12 8.87
C GLN A 77 -10.74 1.34 10.01
N ILE A 78 -10.25 0.27 10.63
CA ILE A 78 -9.23 0.36 11.68
C ILE A 78 -7.92 0.95 11.12
N ALA A 79 -7.46 0.48 9.96
CA ALA A 79 -6.27 1.02 9.29
C ALA A 79 -6.44 2.52 8.99
N ALA A 80 -7.56 2.93 8.40
CA ALA A 80 -7.84 4.33 8.09
C ALA A 80 -7.94 5.23 9.33
N ALA A 81 -8.35 4.68 10.48
CA ALA A 81 -8.41 5.40 11.76
C ALA A 81 -7.04 5.50 12.47
N GLY A 82 -5.98 4.93 11.91
CA GLY A 82 -4.61 4.96 12.45
C GLY A 82 -3.99 3.59 12.71
N GLY A 83 -4.80 2.53 12.69
CA GLY A 83 -4.32 1.15 12.64
C GLY A 83 -3.36 0.75 13.76
N LEU A 84 -2.35 -0.02 13.37
CA LEU A 84 -1.22 -0.44 14.20
C LEU A 84 -0.02 0.50 14.02
N GLY A 85 -0.11 1.47 13.11
CA GLY A 85 0.97 2.38 12.72
C GLY A 85 1.95 1.80 11.70
N LEU A 86 1.62 0.67 11.06
CA LEU A 86 2.48 -0.01 10.07
C LEU A 86 2.52 0.71 8.72
N ALA A 87 1.48 1.47 8.38
CA ALA A 87 1.42 2.20 7.11
C ALA A 87 2.62 3.16 6.93
N ARG A 88 3.11 3.80 8.00
CA ARG A 88 4.24 4.76 7.95
C ARG A 88 5.57 4.10 7.54
N PRO A 89 6.08 3.07 8.26
CA PRO A 89 7.32 2.42 7.87
C PRO A 89 7.23 1.71 6.51
N VAL A 90 6.07 1.10 6.19
CA VAL A 90 5.86 0.46 4.88
C VAL A 90 5.91 1.50 3.76
N PHE A 91 5.23 2.63 3.93
CA PHE A 91 5.25 3.73 2.98
C PHE A 91 6.68 4.25 2.73
N ALA A 92 7.46 4.47 3.80
CA ALA A 92 8.85 4.90 3.67
C ALA A 92 9.70 3.90 2.88
N GLU A 93 9.53 2.59 3.13
CA GLU A 93 10.26 1.56 2.40
C GLU A 93 9.85 1.47 0.93
N MET A 94 8.54 1.58 0.64
CA MET A 94 8.04 1.63 -0.74
C MET A 94 8.64 2.79 -1.54
N LEU A 95 8.86 3.94 -0.90
CA LEU A 95 9.50 5.09 -1.54
C LEU A 95 10.99 4.86 -1.77
N ARG A 96 11.71 4.27 -0.81
CA ARG A 96 13.13 3.90 -0.98
C ARG A 96 13.35 2.95 -2.15
N MET A 97 12.49 1.94 -2.27
CA MET A 97 12.53 1.01 -3.40
C MET A 97 12.31 1.73 -4.73
N GLN A 98 11.35 2.65 -4.81
CA GLN A 98 11.10 3.44 -6.02
C GLN A 98 12.29 4.36 -6.38
N GLU A 99 12.92 4.99 -5.39
CA GLU A 99 14.10 5.82 -5.61
C GLU A 99 15.26 5.00 -6.21
N SER A 100 15.51 3.80 -5.69
CA SER A 100 16.56 2.91 -6.20
C SER A 100 16.31 2.51 -7.66
N VAL A 101 15.06 2.18 -8.01
CA VAL A 101 14.66 1.83 -9.37
C VAL A 101 14.81 3.03 -10.31
N ASN A 102 14.39 4.22 -9.89
CA ASN A 102 14.50 5.44 -10.68
C ASN A 102 15.97 5.86 -10.90
N ARG A 103 16.82 5.68 -9.89
CA ARG A 103 18.27 5.97 -9.98
C ARG A 103 18.98 5.04 -10.95
N SER A 104 18.63 3.75 -10.98
CA SER A 104 19.18 2.79 -11.95
C SER A 104 18.74 3.07 -13.39
N ALA A 105 17.54 3.62 -13.60
CA ALA A 105 17.08 4.03 -14.93
C ALA A 105 17.81 5.29 -15.43
N ALA A 106 18.13 6.23 -14.55
CA ALA A 106 18.84 7.47 -14.89
C ALA A 106 20.34 7.28 -15.20
N SER A 107 20.95 6.16 -14.79
CA SER A 107 22.39 5.88 -15.00
C SER A 107 22.72 5.14 -16.30
N SER A 108 21.76 4.95 -17.23
CA SER A 108 22.02 4.29 -18.51
C SER A 108 22.75 5.26 -19.48
N PRO A 109 23.99 4.98 -19.92
CA PRO A 109 24.75 5.90 -20.76
C PRO A 109 24.16 5.95 -22.17
N ALA A 110 23.87 7.16 -22.64
CA ALA A 110 23.39 7.43 -23.99
C ALA A 110 24.33 6.82 -25.06
N PRO A 111 23.80 6.26 -26.17
CA PRO A 111 24.63 5.69 -27.22
C PRO A 111 25.47 6.80 -27.85
N ARG A 112 26.80 6.66 -27.73
CA ARG A 112 27.78 7.58 -28.33
C ARG A 112 27.59 7.59 -29.84
N ALA A 113 27.00 8.66 -30.37
CA ALA A 113 26.85 8.87 -31.79
C ALA A 113 28.24 8.80 -32.45
N THR A 114 28.46 7.75 -33.25
CA THR A 114 29.64 7.61 -34.09
C THR A 114 29.61 8.71 -35.14
N ARG A 115 30.38 9.78 -34.91
CA ARG A 115 30.66 10.79 -35.93
C ARG A 115 31.45 10.08 -37.03
N LYS A 116 30.76 9.62 -38.10
CA LYS A 116 31.38 9.22 -39.36
C LYS A 116 32.16 10.43 -39.86
N THR A 117 33.48 10.37 -39.76
CA THR A 117 34.36 11.29 -40.47
C THR A 117 34.33 10.89 -41.94
N GLU A 118 33.58 11.68 -42.71
CA GLU A 118 33.67 11.73 -44.16
C GLU A 118 35.14 12.00 -44.55
N HIS A 119 35.74 11.07 -45.29
CA HIS A 119 36.99 11.30 -45.99
C HIS A 119 36.84 10.78 -47.42
N THR A 120 36.85 11.72 -48.34
CA THR A 120 36.87 11.59 -49.81
C THR A 120 37.50 12.91 -50.28
N PRO A 121 38.25 12.98 -51.39
CA PRO A 121 38.44 11.99 -52.47
C PRO A 121 39.78 11.26 -52.49
#